data_AF-A0A1H3DX16-F1
#
_entry.id   AF-A0A1H3DX16-F1
#
_cell.length_a   1.000
_cell.length_b   1.000
_cell.length_c   1.000
_cell.angle_alpha   90.00
_cell.angle_beta   90.00
_cell.angle_gamma   90.00
#
_symmetry.space_group_name_H-M   'P 1'
#
loop_
_entity.id
_entity.type
_entity.pdbx_description
1 polymer ?
#
loop_
_entity_poly.entity_id
_entity_poly.type
_entity_poly.pdbx_seq_one_letter_code
_entity_poly.pdbx_strand_id
1 'polypeptide(L)'
;MRREPGRNVRPGRFLTGGTERRGVQPVERTEVEGVDYGWVMQTTFVVTILVGAPLVALASTQVTLPSWGARVAFAIRVGAPVWFLTAILVFAYAKRTNAGDVVDAD
;
A
#
# COMPACT_ATOMS: atom_id res chain seq x y z
N MET A 1 19.56 -53.13 46.69
CA MET A 1 20.28 -52.00 47.32
C MET A 1 20.80 -51.08 46.22
N ARG A 2 20.05 -50.03 45.84
CA ARG A 2 20.57 -48.88 45.07
C ARG A 2 19.57 -47.73 45.27
N ARG A 3 19.97 -46.72 46.03
CA ARG A 3 19.16 -45.52 46.32
C ARG A 3 19.36 -44.52 45.18
N GLU A 4 18.28 -44.08 44.56
CA GLU A 4 18.26 -42.92 43.68
C GLU A 4 18.47 -41.65 44.54
N PRO A 5 19.45 -40.78 44.23
CA PRO A 5 19.67 -39.55 44.99
C PRO A 5 18.66 -38.47 44.58
N GLY A 6 18.16 -37.74 45.57
CA GLY A 6 17.17 -36.68 45.41
C GLY A 6 17.56 -35.65 44.36
N ARG A 7 16.70 -35.51 43.34
CA ARG A 7 16.79 -34.46 42.33
C ARG A 7 16.42 -33.12 42.98
N ASN A 8 17.43 -32.42 43.51
CA ASN A 8 17.30 -31.03 43.96
C ASN A 8 16.99 -30.13 42.77
N VAL A 9 15.72 -29.75 42.62
CA VAL A 9 15.29 -28.70 41.70
C VAL A 9 15.75 -27.37 42.28
N ARG A 10 16.80 -26.78 41.70
CA ARG A 10 17.21 -25.40 42.03
C ARG A 10 16.22 -24.45 41.36
N PRO A 11 15.51 -23.56 42.09
CA PRO A 11 14.73 -22.51 41.46
C PRO A 11 15.71 -21.43 40.98
N GLY A 12 16.20 -21.61 39.76
CA GLY A 12 17.18 -20.75 39.13
C GLY A 12 16.54 -19.69 38.25
N ARG A 13 16.39 -18.50 38.82
CA ARG A 13 16.57 -17.21 38.15
C ARG A 13 15.50 -16.82 37.13
N PHE A 14 14.49 -16.11 37.66
CA PHE A 14 13.67 -15.15 36.94
C PHE A 14 14.58 -14.19 36.14
N LEU A 15 14.61 -14.36 34.81
CA LEU A 15 15.25 -13.41 33.90
C LEU A 15 14.33 -12.19 33.77
N THR A 16 14.48 -11.28 34.71
CA THR A 16 14.17 -9.87 34.48
C THR A 16 15.14 -9.34 33.42
N GLY A 17 14.62 -8.59 32.45
CA GLY A 17 15.42 -7.63 31.69
C GLY A 17 15.63 -7.99 30.22
N GLY A 18 14.56 -7.81 29.45
CA GLY A 18 14.64 -7.71 28.00
C GLY A 18 13.43 -6.94 27.53
N THR A 19 13.40 -5.62 27.78
CA THR A 19 12.64 -4.74 26.89
C THR A 19 13.34 -4.86 25.55
N GLU A 20 12.96 -5.89 24.79
CA GLU A 20 13.19 -5.94 23.37
C GLU A 20 12.53 -4.67 22.86
N ARG A 21 13.35 -3.62 22.67
CA ARG A 21 12.99 -2.59 21.72
C ARG A 21 12.82 -3.40 20.46
N ARG A 22 11.57 -3.79 20.19
CA ARG A 22 11.13 -4.30 18.90
C ARG A 22 11.29 -3.09 18.00
N GLY A 23 12.55 -2.79 17.68
CA GLY A 23 12.94 -1.78 16.75
C GLY A 23 12.20 -2.19 15.51
N VAL A 24 11.29 -1.33 15.06
CA VAL A 24 10.87 -1.36 13.67
C VAL A 24 12.17 -1.44 12.90
N GLN A 25 12.44 -2.61 12.32
CA GLN A 25 13.55 -2.78 11.41
C GLN A 25 13.36 -1.68 10.37
N PRO A 26 14.35 -0.79 10.15
CA PRO A 26 14.22 0.26 9.17
C PRO A 26 13.76 -0.38 7.85
N VAL A 27 12.57 0.00 7.40
CA VAL A 27 12.06 -0.47 6.11
C VAL A 27 13.08 -0.01 5.08
N GLU A 28 13.64 -0.96 4.34
CA GLU A 28 14.55 -0.69 3.24
C GLU A 28 13.74 0.04 2.17
N ARG A 29 13.95 1.36 2.07
CA ARG A 29 13.40 2.20 1.01
C ARG A 29 14.13 1.84 -0.27
N THR A 30 13.52 1.01 -1.11
CA THR A 30 14.07 0.71 -2.44
C THR A 30 13.81 1.89 -3.37
N GLU A 31 14.68 2.89 -3.35
CA GLU A 31 14.74 3.89 -4.41
C GLU A 31 15.56 3.31 -5.55
N VAL A 32 14.91 2.53 -6.41
CA VAL A 32 15.49 2.14 -7.69
C VAL A 32 15.15 3.27 -8.67
N GLU A 33 16.16 3.85 -9.32
CA GLU A 33 16.01 4.93 -10.31
C GLU A 33 15.46 6.29 -9.80
N GLY A 34 15.49 6.54 -8.48
CA GLY A 34 15.03 7.81 -7.90
C GLY A 34 13.51 7.97 -7.84
N VAL A 35 12.78 6.86 -7.94
CA VAL A 35 11.31 6.83 -7.86
C VAL A 35 10.87 6.17 -6.55
N ASP A 36 10.06 6.86 -5.75
CA ASP A 36 9.44 6.31 -4.54
C ASP A 36 8.27 5.39 -4.91
N TYR A 37 8.53 4.09 -5.03
CA TYR A 37 7.51 3.08 -5.35
C TYR A 37 6.42 2.97 -4.26
N GLY A 38 6.73 3.30 -3.01
CA GLY A 38 5.74 3.35 -1.93
C GLY A 38 4.72 4.46 -2.19
N TRP A 39 5.21 5.63 -2.58
CA TRP A 39 4.37 6.76 -2.99
C TRP A 39 3.57 6.46 -4.27
N VAL A 40 4.16 5.82 -5.27
CA VAL A 40 3.46 5.44 -6.51
C VAL A 40 2.30 4.49 -6.21
N MET A 41 2.54 3.48 -5.39
CA MET A 41 1.51 2.52 -5.00
C MET A 41 0.39 3.19 -4.20
N GLN A 42 0.74 4.00 -3.20
CA GLN A 42 -0.22 4.70 -2.36
C GLN A 42 -1.08 5.69 -3.17
N THR A 43 -0.43 6.48 -4.03
CA THR A 43 -1.12 7.44 -4.91
C THR A 43 -2.09 6.72 -5.84
N THR A 44 -1.66 5.62 -6.46
CA THR A 44 -2.53 4.84 -7.36
C THR A 44 -3.75 4.29 -6.60
N PHE A 45 -3.56 3.75 -5.39
CA PHE A 45 -4.66 3.25 -4.56
C PHE A 45 -5.65 4.37 -4.20
N VAL A 46 -5.15 5.49 -3.68
CA VAL A 46 -5.98 6.63 -3.25
C VAL A 46 -6.74 7.23 -4.43
N VAL A 47 -6.07 7.46 -5.56
CA VAL A 47 -6.69 8.06 -6.75
C VAL A 47 -7.78 7.14 -7.31
N THR A 48 -7.55 5.83 -7.35
CA THR A 48 -8.56 4.88 -7.86
C THR A 48 -9.83 4.88 -7.00
N ILE A 49 -9.69 5.01 -5.69
CA ILE A 49 -10.84 5.07 -4.78
C ILE A 49 -11.55 6.42 -4.89
N LEU A 50 -10.81 7.53 -4.76
CA LEU A 50 -11.41 8.86 -4.67
C LEU A 50 -11.93 9.39 -6.01
N VAL A 51 -11.40 8.90 -7.13
CA VAL A 51 -11.78 9.37 -8.47
C VAL A 51 -12.50 8.27 -9.24
N GLY A 52 -11.93 7.06 -9.27
CA GLY A 52 -12.48 5.93 -10.02
C GLY A 52 -13.87 5.51 -9.54
N ALA A 53 -14.05 5.28 -8.25
CA ALA A 53 -15.33 4.83 -7.72
C ALA A 53 -16.46 5.87 -7.88
N PRO A 54 -16.26 7.18 -7.59
CA PRO A 54 -17.29 8.19 -7.84
C PRO A 54 -17.66 8.35 -9.30
N LEU A 55 -16.69 8.29 -10.23
CA LEU A 55 -16.99 8.37 -11.67
C LEU A 55 -17.85 7.20 -12.14
N VAL A 56 -17.54 5.97 -11.71
CA VAL A 56 -18.34 4.79 -12.03
C VAL A 56 -19.75 4.91 -11.45
N ALA A 57 -19.87 5.37 -10.19
CA ALA A 57 -21.15 5.57 -9.54
C ALA A 57 -22.01 6.61 -10.28
N LEU A 58 -21.44 7.77 -10.62
CA LEU A 58 -22.14 8.84 -11.35
C LEU A 58 -22.58 8.37 -12.74
N ALA A 59 -21.69 7.72 -13.49
CA ALA A 59 -22.03 7.18 -14.80
C ALA A 59 -23.16 6.14 -14.73
N SER A 60 -23.25 5.36 -13.64
CA SER A 60 -24.29 4.32 -13.52
C SER A 60 -25.70 4.89 -13.41
N THR A 61 -25.84 6.15 -12.98
CA THR A 61 -27.15 6.81 -12.85
C THR A 61 -27.83 7.09 -14.20
N GLN A 62 -27.07 7.07 -15.29
CA GLN A 62 -27.52 7.48 -16.62
C GLN A 62 -28.00 6.31 -17.49
N VAL A 63 -27.88 5.07 -17.01
CA VAL A 63 -28.14 3.87 -17.82
C VAL A 63 -28.82 2.78 -17.01
N THR A 64 -29.87 2.19 -17.58
CA THR A 64 -30.49 0.99 -17.02
C THR A 64 -29.70 -0.25 -17.43
N LEU A 65 -29.30 -1.04 -16.43
CA LEU A 65 -28.41 -2.19 -16.60
C LEU A 65 -29.16 -3.48 -16.22
N PRO A 66 -30.08 -3.98 -17.08
CA PRO A 66 -30.99 -5.07 -16.74
C PRO A 66 -30.29 -6.43 -16.65
N SER A 67 -29.24 -6.65 -17.44
CA SER A 67 -28.52 -7.94 -17.53
C SER A 67 -27.10 -7.87 -16.98
N TRP A 68 -26.54 -9.02 -16.60
CA TRP A 68 -25.15 -9.11 -16.15
C TRP A 68 -24.16 -8.68 -17.24
N GLY A 69 -24.37 -9.09 -18.49
CA GLY A 69 -23.54 -8.67 -19.61
C GLY A 69 -23.55 -7.15 -19.83
N ALA A 70 -24.69 -6.50 -19.66
CA ALA A 70 -24.79 -5.04 -19.74
C ALA A 70 -23.96 -4.36 -18.63
N ARG A 71 -23.98 -4.90 -17.41
CA ARG A 71 -23.16 -4.42 -16.27
C ARG A 71 -21.66 -4.52 -16.57
N VAL A 72 -21.20 -5.64 -17.11
CA VAL A 72 -19.79 -5.84 -17.49
C VAL A 72 -19.37 -4.89 -18.61
N ALA A 73 -20.15 -4.81 -19.69
CA ALA A 73 -19.83 -3.94 -20.82
C ALA A 73 -19.80 -2.45 -20.42
N PHE A 74 -20.72 -2.04 -19.56
CA PHE A 74 -20.74 -0.70 -18.98
C PHE A 74 -19.51 -0.42 -18.11
N ALA A 75 -19.17 -1.34 -17.21
CA ALA A 75 -17.99 -1.21 -16.35
C ALA A 75 -16.71 -1.06 -17.19
N ILE A 76 -16.57 -1.79 -18.29
CA ILE A 76 -15.43 -1.67 -19.20
C ILE A 76 -15.44 -0.32 -19.93
N ARG A 77 -16.59 0.10 -20.49
CA ARG A 77 -16.71 1.37 -21.23
C ARG A 77 -16.47 2.60 -20.37
N VAL A 78 -16.84 2.55 -19.10
CA VAL A 78 -16.62 3.66 -18.15
C VAL A 78 -15.24 3.55 -17.51
N GLY A 79 -14.85 2.35 -17.11
CA GLY A 79 -13.57 2.10 -16.45
C GLY A 79 -12.37 2.40 -17.34
N ALA A 80 -12.40 2.02 -18.62
CA ALA A 80 -11.25 2.19 -19.51
C ALA A 80 -10.86 3.66 -19.75
N PRO A 81 -11.78 4.59 -20.12
CA PRO A 81 -11.46 6.01 -20.24
C PRO A 81 -10.99 6.62 -18.91
N VAL A 82 -11.63 6.27 -17.80
CA VAL A 82 -11.25 6.79 -16.47
C VAL A 82 -9.85 6.33 -16.10
N TRP A 83 -9.54 5.04 -16.29
CA TRP A 83 -8.21 4.50 -16.05
C TRP A 83 -7.16 5.16 -16.93
N PHE A 84 -7.45 5.34 -18.21
CA PHE A 84 -6.56 5.99 -19.16
C PHE A 84 -6.29 7.46 -18.80
N LEU A 85 -7.34 8.22 -18.49
CA LEU A 85 -7.21 9.62 -18.07
C LEU A 85 -6.48 9.75 -16.74
N THR A 86 -6.75 8.85 -15.79
CA THR A 86 -6.05 8.81 -14.50
C THR A 86 -4.56 8.54 -14.72
N ALA A 87 -4.21 7.54 -15.55
CA ALA A 87 -2.83 7.23 -15.87
C ALA A 87 -2.12 8.42 -16.54
N ILE A 88 -2.79 9.11 -17.48
CA ILE A 88 -2.27 10.34 -18.10
C ILE A 88 -2.07 11.45 -17.07
N LEU A 89 -3.05 11.69 -16.19
CA LEU A 89 -2.96 12.74 -15.17
C LEU A 89 -1.86 12.46 -14.15
N VAL A 90 -1.72 11.22 -13.69
CA VAL A 90 -0.66 10.80 -12.77
C VAL A 90 0.71 10.91 -13.46
N PHE A 91 0.83 10.44 -14.70
CA PHE A 91 2.07 10.60 -15.48
C PHE A 91 2.43 12.06 -15.71
N ALA A 92 1.44 12.89 -16.09
CA ALA A 92 1.63 14.32 -16.29
C ALA A 92 1.97 15.03 -14.97
N TYR A 93 1.35 14.64 -13.86
CA TYR A 93 1.68 15.12 -12.52
C TYR A 93 3.13 14.77 -12.19
N ALA A 94 3.51 13.49 -12.22
CA ALA A 94 4.86 13.02 -11.94
C ALA A 94 5.92 13.71 -12.82
N LYS A 95 5.66 13.83 -14.13
CA LYS A 95 6.52 14.53 -15.08
C LYS A 95 6.63 16.02 -14.79
N ARG A 96 5.54 16.66 -14.37
CA ARG A 96 5.54 18.07 -13.99
C ARG A 96 6.20 18.29 -12.63
N THR A 97 6.18 17.28 -11.77
CA THR A 97 6.67 17.40 -10.40
C THR A 97 8.10 16.97 -10.18
N ASN A 98 8.83 16.27 -11.09
CA ASN A 98 10.26 15.88 -10.95
C ASN A 98 10.75 16.09 -9.51
N ALA A 99 10.31 15.19 -8.63
CA ALA A 99 10.11 15.47 -7.22
C ALA A 99 11.43 15.85 -6.55
N GLY A 100 11.64 17.17 -6.41
CA GLY A 100 12.70 17.78 -5.62
C GLY A 100 14.08 17.79 -6.30
N ASP A 101 14.31 18.75 -7.20
CA ASP A 101 15.55 19.51 -7.07
C ASP A 101 15.54 20.04 -5.62
N VAL A 102 16.31 19.37 -4.75
CA VAL A 102 16.72 19.96 -3.49
C VAL A 102 17.46 21.23 -3.87
N VAL A 103 16.76 22.33 -3.65
CA VAL A 103 17.27 23.69 -3.56
C VAL A 103 18.73 23.64 -3.14
N ASP A 104 19.59 24.20 -4.00
CA ASP A 104 20.93 24.63 -3.61
C ASP A 104 20.84 25.27 -2.22
N ALA A 105 21.35 24.56 -1.21
CA ALA A 105 21.68 25.12 0.08
C ALA A 105 23.16 24.79 0.28
N ASP A 106 23.96 25.76 -0.14
CA ASP A 106 25.33 26.12 0.26
C ASP A 106 26.15 25.08 1.06
#